data_AF-A0A3C1MW05-F1
#
_entry.id   AF-A0A3C1MW05-F1
#
_cell.length_a   1.000
_cell.length_b   1.000
_cell.length_c   1.000
_cell.angle_alpha   90.00
_cell.angle_beta   90.00
_cell.angle_gamma   90.00
#
_symmetry.space_group_name_H-M   'P 1'
#
loop_
_entity.id
_entity.type
_entity.pdbx_description
1 polymer ?
#
loop_
_entity_poly.entity_id
_entity_poly.type
_entity_poly.pdbx_seq_one_letter_code
_entity_poly.pdbx_strand_id
1 'polypeptide(L)' 'KVNQIKLYTEAATQLKIAVPKSPMRSSRLIDGVVWDGKDPAKYAKSFKIHA' A
#
# COMPACT_ATOMS: atom_id res chain seq x y z
N LYS A 1 4.60 -15.65 -5.23
CA LYS A 1 4.16 -14.23 -5.17
C LYS A 1 2.75 -14.16 -5.71
N VAL A 2 1.79 -13.67 -4.92
CA VAL A 2 0.37 -13.62 -5.32
C VAL A 2 0.06 -12.34 -6.08
N ASN A 3 0.50 -11.19 -5.57
CA ASN A 3 0.27 -9.90 -6.22
C ASN A 3 1.23 -9.67 -7.42
N GLN A 4 0.67 -9.36 -8.59
CA GLN A 4 1.37 -9.18 -9.88
C GLN A 4 1.43 -7.72 -10.34
N ILE A 5 1.90 -6.83 -9.46
CA ILE A 5 1.99 -5.37 -9.74
C ILE A 5 2.84 -5.09 -10.99
N LYS A 6 3.90 -5.88 -11.23
CA LYS A 6 4.76 -5.73 -12.42
C LYS A 6 3.97 -5.90 -13.72
N LEU A 7 3.17 -6.98 -13.82
CA LEU A 7 2.35 -7.25 -15.00
C LEU A 7 1.32 -6.14 -15.23
N TYR A 8 0.69 -5.66 -14.15
CA TYR A 8 -0.22 -4.53 -14.22
C TYR A 8 0.47 -3.26 -14.75
N THR A 9 1.65 -2.92 -14.21
CA THR A 9 2.43 -1.76 -14.65
C THR A 9 2.85 -1.85 -16.11
N GLU A 10 3.25 -3.04 -16.59
CA GLU A 10 3.59 -3.28 -18.00
C GLU A 10 2.40 -3.01 -18.92
N ALA A 11 1.21 -3.54 -18.59
CA ALA A 11 -0.01 -3.30 -19.36
C ALA A 11 -0.44 -1.83 -19.33
N ALA A 12 -0.42 -1.19 -18.16
CA ALA A 12 -0.76 0.22 -18.00
C ALA A 12 0.18 1.12 -18.82
N THR A 13 1.47 0.80 -18.86
CA THR A 13 2.47 1.53 -19.65
C THR A 13 2.17 1.46 -21.15
N GLN A 14 1.83 0.28 -21.68
CA GLN A 14 1.46 0.09 -23.08
C GLN A 14 0.21 0.91 -23.46
N LEU A 15 -0.73 1.03 -22.53
CA LEU A 15 -1.97 1.79 -22.71
C LEU A 15 -1.83 3.29 -22.34
N LYS A 16 -0.62 3.74 -21.99
CA LYS A 16 -0.34 5.13 -21.55
C LYS A 16 -1.16 5.56 -20.34
N ILE A 17 -1.49 4.61 -19.46
CA ILE A 17 -2.18 4.86 -18.19
C ILE A 17 -1.14 5.20 -17.13
N ALA A 18 -1.34 6.32 -16.43
CA ALA A 18 -0.47 6.72 -15.34
C ALA A 18 -0.57 5.73 -14.16
N VAL A 19 0.59 5.34 -13.62
CA VAL A 19 0.68 4.46 -12.45
C VAL A 19 1.42 5.15 -11.30
N PRO A 20 1.14 4.77 -10.04
CA PRO A 20 1.89 5.29 -8.90
C PRO A 20 3.40 4.98 -9.01
N LYS A 21 4.24 5.96 -8.66
CA LYS A 21 5.70 5.80 -8.66
C LYS A 21 6.22 4.81 -7.61
N SER A 22 5.46 4.62 -6.53
CA SER A 22 5.81 3.71 -5.43
C SER A 22 4.81 2.56 -5.34
N PRO A 23 5.28 1.31 -5.20
CA PRO A 23 4.39 0.15 -5.06
C PRO A 23 3.71 0.09 -3.68
N MET A 24 4.24 0.79 -2.67
CA MET A 24 3.68 0.83 -1.32
C MET A 24 2.95 2.16 -1.10
N ARG A 25 1.72 2.06 -0.57
CA ARG A 25 0.89 3.22 -0.22
C ARG A 25 0.87 3.45 1.29
N SER A 26 0.64 4.70 1.67
CA SER A 26 0.19 5.08 3.00
C SER A 26 -1.26 5.59 2.94
N SER A 27 -2.03 5.38 4.00
CA SER A 27 -3.42 5.85 4.09
C SER A 27 -3.79 6.13 5.54
N ARG A 28 -4.50 7.24 5.77
CA ARG A 28 -5.12 7.53 7.06
C ARG A 28 -6.51 6.88 7.09
N LEU A 29 -6.75 6.05 8.08
CA LEU A 29 -8.02 5.35 8.28
C LEU A 29 -8.99 6.22 9.09
N ILE A 30 -10.25 5.78 9.17
CA ILE A 30 -11.36 6.56 9.75
C ILE A 30 -11.18 6.93 11.24
N ASP A 31 -10.36 6.16 11.95
CA ASP A 31 -10.00 6.37 13.36
C ASP A 31 -8.78 7.29 13.52
N GLY A 32 -8.27 7.84 12.41
CA GLY A 32 -7.07 8.67 12.36
C GLY A 32 -5.76 7.87 12.34
N VAL A 33 -5.79 6.54 12.48
CA VAL A 33 -4.59 5.69 12.43
C VAL A 33 -4.04 5.66 11.02
N VAL A 34 -2.71 5.70 10.89
CA VAL A 34 -2.02 5.68 9.60
C VAL A 34 -1.52 4.28 9.30
N TRP A 35 -2.03 3.69 8.22
CA TRP A 35 -1.41 2.56 7.57
C TRP A 35 -0.23 3.04 6.72
N ASP A 36 0.95 2.46 6.91
CA ASP A 36 2.09 2.61 5.99
C ASP A 36 2.57 1.21 5.60
N GLY A 37 2.44 0.86 4.31
CA GLY A 37 2.87 -0.44 3.81
C GLY A 37 4.37 -0.70 3.93
N LYS A 38 5.17 0.32 4.23
CA LYS A 38 6.61 0.18 4.52
C LYS A 38 6.90 -0.23 5.96
N ASP A 39 5.98 0.02 6.89
CA ASP A 39 6.15 -0.28 8.33
C ASP A 39 4.87 -0.90 8.94
N PRO A 40 4.56 -2.15 8.57
CA PRO A 40 3.38 -2.85 9.09
C PRO A 40 3.45 -3.10 10.60
N ALA A 41 4.66 -3.19 11.17
CA ALA A 41 4.86 -3.41 12.60
C ALA A 41 4.46 -2.19 13.43
N LYS A 42 4.81 -0.97 12.98
CA LYS A 42 4.37 0.27 13.62
C LYS A 42 2.85 0.43 13.56
N TYR A 43 2.23 0.09 12.43
CA TYR A 43 0.78 0.09 12.33
C TYR A 43 0.14 -0.88 13.33
N ALA A 44 0.61 -2.13 13.41
CA ALA A 44 0.09 -3.10 14.38
C ALA A 44 0.22 -2.63 15.84
N LYS A 45 1.34 -1.98 16.20
CA LYS A 45 1.56 -1.41 17.54
C LYS A 45 0.72 -0.17 17.85
N SER A 46 0.12 0.46 16.86
CA SER A 46 -0.66 1.70 17.05
C SER A 46 -2.05 1.46 17.65
N PHE A 47 -2.53 0.21 17.62
CA PHE A 47 -3.82 -0.15 18.18
C PHE A 47 -3.77 -0.21 19.71
N LYS A 48 -4.74 0.45 20.36
CA LYS A 48 -4.89 0.40 21.83
C LYS A 48 -5.18 -1.02 22.34
N ILE A 49 -5.86 -1.82 21.53
CA ILE A 49 -6.16 -3.22 21.82
C ILE A 49 -5.40 -4.05 20.79
N HIS A 50 -4.49 -4.89 21.28
CA HIS A 50 -3.74 -5.87 20.50
C HIS A 50 -3.48 -7.09 21.39
N ALA A 51 -3.26 -8.25 20.76
CA ALA A 51 -2.96 -9.51 21.45
C ALA A 51 -1.52 -9.57 21.94
#